data_AF-A0A2H1VKJ7-F1
#
_entry.id   AF-A0A2H1VKJ7-F1
#
_cell.length_a   1.000
_cell.length_b   1.000
_cell.length_c   1.000
_cell.angle_alpha   90.00
_cell.angle_beta   90.00
_cell.angle_gamma   90.00
#
_symmetry.space_group_name_H-M   'P 1'
#
loop_
_entity.id
_entity.type
_entity.pdbx_description
1 polymer ?
#
loop_
_entity_poly.entity_id
_entity_poly.type
_entity_poly.pdbx_seq_one_letter_code
_entity_poly.pdbx_strand_id
1 'polypeptide(L)'
;MFPGEDIAFHFNPRFSQKCVVRNHYECSKWGVEEISDTLPITTGDSFEALIHIYYYLFRVEVNGKVVCEFKHRIPYRKVTHMGIEGDVTVDEIDFAGGNPPQDSNLIIPCVLPIPKGMHPGRRVRVRGVTPPGSSR
;
A
#
# COMPACT_ATOMS: atom_id res chain seq x y z
N MET A 1 -12.49 -0.36 -9.58
CA MET A 1 -12.05 -1.75 -9.79
C MET A 1 -12.68 -2.27 -11.06
N PHE A 2 -11.87 -2.46 -12.10
CA PHE A 2 -12.35 -3.01 -13.37
C PHE A 2 -12.43 -4.56 -13.26
N PRO A 3 -13.35 -5.21 -13.99
CA PRO A 3 -13.41 -6.67 -14.02
C PRO A 3 -12.06 -7.26 -14.47
N GLY A 4 -11.48 -8.16 -13.68
CA GLY A 4 -10.21 -8.84 -13.99
C GLY A 4 -8.95 -8.24 -13.35
N GLU A 5 -9.08 -7.24 -12.47
CA GLU A 5 -7.95 -6.69 -11.73
C GLU A 5 -7.76 -7.39 -10.37
N ASP A 6 -6.79 -8.29 -10.30
CA ASP A 6 -6.39 -8.92 -9.05
C ASP A 6 -5.58 -7.94 -8.17
N ILE A 7 -5.86 -7.92 -6.86
CA ILE A 7 -5.08 -7.19 -5.86
C ILE A 7 -4.28 -8.21 -5.04
N ALA A 8 -2.97 -8.28 -5.28
CA ALA A 8 -2.09 -9.17 -4.53
C ALA A 8 -1.95 -8.79 -3.04
N PHE A 9 -2.02 -7.48 -2.76
CA PHE A 9 -1.92 -6.95 -1.40
C PHE A 9 -2.70 -5.63 -1.29
N HIS A 10 -3.77 -5.65 -0.51
CA HIS A 10 -4.53 -4.47 -0.12
C HIS A 10 -4.14 -4.11 1.32
N PHE A 11 -3.57 -2.93 1.51
CA PHE A 11 -3.23 -2.37 2.82
C PHE A 11 -4.20 -1.22 3.12
N ASN A 12 -5.08 -1.39 4.10
CA ASN A 12 -6.19 -0.47 4.35
C ASN A 12 -6.25 -0.05 5.82
N PRO A 13 -5.54 1.02 6.20
CA PRO A 13 -5.80 1.72 7.45
C PRO A 13 -7.26 2.19 7.50
N ARG A 14 -7.96 1.92 8.60
CA ARG A 14 -9.34 2.36 8.82
C ARG A 14 -9.39 3.19 10.09
N PHE A 15 -9.48 4.51 9.96
CA PHE A 15 -9.41 5.45 11.08
C PHE A 15 -10.59 5.30 12.04
N SER A 16 -11.81 5.10 11.51
CA SER A 16 -13.02 4.92 12.31
C SER A 16 -13.00 3.65 13.17
N GLN A 17 -12.37 2.59 12.67
CA GLN A 17 -12.21 1.30 13.35
C GLN A 17 -10.90 1.18 14.13
N LYS A 18 -10.00 2.18 14.00
CA LYS A 18 -8.67 2.22 14.61
C LYS A 18 -7.83 0.96 14.32
N CYS A 19 -7.96 0.42 13.12
CA CYS A 19 -7.29 -0.82 12.74
C CYS A 19 -6.65 -0.71 11.35
N VAL A 20 -5.80 -1.68 11.02
CA VAL A 20 -5.33 -1.88 9.66
C VAL A 20 -5.86 -3.23 9.17
N VAL A 21 -6.62 -3.19 8.08
CA VAL A 21 -7.13 -4.38 7.40
C VAL A 21 -6.25 -4.69 6.21
N ARG A 22 -5.84 -5.96 6.09
CA ARG A 22 -5.07 -6.46 4.94
C ARG A 22 -5.77 -7.61 4.28
N ASN A 23 -5.73 -7.65 2.95
CA ASN A 23 -6.32 -8.75 2.20
C ASN A 23 -5.71 -8.85 0.79
N HIS A 24 -6.25 -9.77 0.00
CA HIS A 24 -6.06 -9.90 -1.43
C HIS A 24 -7.44 -10.01 -2.11
N TYR A 25 -7.50 -9.63 -3.38
CA TYR A 25 -8.67 -9.78 -4.22
C TYR A 25 -8.26 -10.58 -5.45
N GLU A 26 -8.90 -11.73 -5.69
CA GLU A 26 -8.64 -12.60 -6.83
C GLU A 26 -9.97 -13.19 -7.32
N CYS A 27 -10.12 -13.41 -8.62
CA CYS A 27 -11.34 -14.02 -9.19
C CYS A 27 -12.63 -13.32 -8.75
N SER A 28 -12.58 -11.98 -8.71
CA SER A 28 -13.68 -11.10 -8.30
C SER A 28 -14.15 -11.25 -6.85
N LYS A 29 -13.30 -11.77 -5.94
CA LYS A 29 -13.64 -11.97 -4.53
C LYS A 29 -12.51 -11.56 -3.60
N TRP A 30 -12.88 -10.95 -2.48
CA TRP A 30 -11.97 -10.76 -1.36
C TRP A 30 -11.68 -12.09 -0.65
N GLY A 31 -10.44 -12.27 -0.23
CA GLY A 31 -10.06 -13.38 0.62
C GLY A 31 -10.40 -13.17 2.10
N VAL A 32 -9.73 -13.93 2.96
CA VAL A 32 -9.83 -13.78 4.42
C VAL A 32 -9.06 -12.55 4.89
N GLU A 33 -9.71 -11.63 5.60
CA GLU A 33 -9.07 -10.43 6.15
C GLU A 33 -8.04 -10.78 7.24
N GLU A 34 -6.94 -10.01 7.28
CA GLU A 34 -6.00 -9.97 8.40
C GLU A 34 -6.08 -8.58 9.07
N ILE A 35 -6.52 -8.52 10.32
CA ILE A 35 -6.77 -7.27 11.04
C ILE A 35 -5.70 -7.07 12.11
N SER A 36 -5.11 -5.88 12.14
CA SER A 36 -4.25 -5.42 13.24
C SER A 36 -4.98 -4.33 14.03
N ASP A 37 -5.13 -4.49 15.34
CA ASP A 37 -5.84 -3.56 16.23
C ASP A 37 -5.03 -2.30 16.61
N THR A 38 -4.02 -1.98 15.79
CA THR A 38 -3.16 -0.81 15.95
C THR A 38 -3.18 0.00 14.67
N LEU A 39 -3.47 1.29 14.79
CA LEU A 39 -3.42 2.24 13.69
C LEU A 39 -2.11 3.04 13.72
N PRO A 40 -1.22 2.89 12.73
CA PRO A 40 0.10 3.53 12.75
C PRO A 40 0.13 4.94 12.14
N ILE A 41 -1.03 5.44 11.68
CA ILE A 41 -1.20 6.74 11.03
C ILE A 41 -2.24 7.55 11.80
N THR A 42 -1.97 8.83 12.01
CA THR A 42 -2.88 9.78 12.65
C THR A 42 -3.41 10.76 11.61
N THR A 43 -4.70 11.04 11.61
CA THR A 43 -5.29 12.05 10.70
C THR A 43 -4.73 13.43 10.99
N GLY A 44 -4.37 14.17 9.94
CA GLY A 44 -3.76 15.49 10.02
C GLY A 44 -2.24 15.47 10.05
N ASP A 45 -1.63 14.32 10.37
CA ASP A 45 -0.18 14.17 10.43
C ASP A 45 0.36 13.59 9.11
N SER A 46 1.59 13.97 8.77
CA SER A 46 2.35 13.32 7.71
C SER A 46 2.73 11.90 8.09
N PHE A 47 2.83 11.02 7.10
CA PHE A 47 3.33 9.66 7.27
C PHE A 47 4.33 9.29 6.18
N GLU A 48 5.20 8.33 6.51
CA GLU A 48 5.96 7.55 5.55
C GLU A 48 5.58 6.08 5.71
N ALA A 49 5.11 5.45 4.63
CA ALA A 49 4.88 4.02 4.55
C ALA A 49 5.94 3.38 3.63
N LEU A 50 6.62 2.35 4.11
CA LEU A 50 7.63 1.60 3.38
C LEU A 50 7.22 0.14 3.28
N ILE A 51 7.00 -0.34 2.06
CA ILE A 51 6.61 -1.71 1.75
C ILE A 51 7.84 -2.44 1.23
N HIS A 52 8.33 -3.40 2.00
CA HIS A 52 9.44 -4.29 1.64
C HIS A 52 8.90 -5.57 1.01
N ILE A 53 9.46 -5.94 -0.13
CA ILE A 53 9.13 -7.19 -0.81
C ILE A 53 10.18 -8.23 -0.40
N TYR A 54 9.73 -9.28 0.29
CA TYR A 54 10.52 -10.48 0.59
C TYR A 54 10.06 -11.65 -0.29
N TYR A 55 10.80 -12.75 -0.27
CA TYR A 55 10.46 -13.95 -1.04
C TYR A 55 9.07 -14.53 -0.72
N TYR A 56 8.63 -14.42 0.54
CA TYR A 56 7.42 -15.08 1.03
C TYR A 56 6.33 -14.12 1.54
N LEU A 57 6.65 -12.83 1.69
CA LEU A 57 5.73 -11.84 2.27
C LEU A 57 6.04 -10.40 1.82
N PHE A 58 5.04 -9.54 2.02
CA PHE A 58 5.21 -8.10 2.14
C PHE A 58 5.41 -7.74 3.61
N ARG A 59 6.38 -6.88 3.93
CA ARG A 59 6.50 -6.25 5.24
C ARG A 59 6.25 -4.75 5.09
N VAL A 60 5.43 -4.18 5.97
CA VAL A 60 5.15 -2.75 5.99
C VAL A 60 5.75 -2.11 7.23
N GLU A 61 6.45 -1.02 7.02
CA GLU A 61 6.91 -0.10 8.05
C GLU A 61 6.18 1.23 7.87
N VAL A 62 5.76 1.84 8.97
CA VAL A 62 5.20 3.20 8.98
C VAL A 62 5.96 4.03 9.98
N ASN A 63 6.46 5.19 9.55
CA ASN A 63 7.26 6.10 10.36
C ASN A 63 8.42 5.38 11.08
N GLY A 64 9.11 4.50 10.36
CA GLY A 64 10.26 3.72 10.85
C GLY A 64 9.93 2.56 11.79
N LYS A 65 8.65 2.21 11.98
CA LYS A 65 8.23 1.08 12.83
C LYS A 65 7.53 0.02 11.99
N VAL A 66 7.89 -1.26 12.19
CA VAL A 66 7.18 -2.39 11.55
C VAL A 66 5.76 -2.47 12.08
N VAL A 67 4.78 -2.44 11.16
CA VAL A 67 3.34 -2.45 11.52
C VAL A 67 2.67 -3.77 11.16
N CYS A 68 3.11 -4.43 10.09
CA CYS A 68 2.58 -5.72 9.70
C CYS A 68 3.49 -6.48 8.73
N GLU A 69 3.27 -7.78 8.67
CA GLU A 69 3.68 -8.65 7.59
C GLU A 69 2.43 -9.26 6.95
N PHE A 70 2.48 -9.55 5.64
CA PHE A 70 1.40 -10.16 4.89
C PHE A 70 1.98 -11.18 3.91
N LYS A 71 1.67 -12.47 4.09
CA LYS A 71 2.19 -13.54 3.23
C LYS A 71 1.65 -13.40 1.81
N HIS A 72 2.48 -13.70 0.82
CA HIS A 72 2.06 -13.68 -0.58
C HIS A 72 0.94 -14.70 -0.80
N ARG A 73 -0.26 -14.22 -1.15
CA ARG A 73 -1.39 -15.07 -1.59
C ARG A 73 -1.47 -15.14 -3.11
N ILE A 74 -1.08 -14.06 -3.77
CA ILE A 74 -0.78 -14.01 -5.20
C ILE A 74 0.74 -13.83 -5.35
N PRO A 75 1.42 -14.52 -6.30
CA PRO A 75 2.85 -14.36 -6.51
C PRO A 75 3.24 -12.89 -6.77
N TYR A 76 4.19 -12.35 -6.01
CA TYR A 76 4.66 -10.97 -6.16
C TYR A 76 5.06 -10.61 -7.60
N ARG A 77 5.55 -11.60 -8.39
CA ARG A 77 5.95 -11.41 -9.80
C ARG A 77 4.79 -11.00 -10.71
N LYS A 78 3.54 -11.25 -10.32
CA LYS A 78 2.35 -10.82 -11.07
C LYS A 78 2.00 -9.36 -10.83
N VAL A 79 2.58 -8.71 -9.81
CA VAL A 79 2.24 -7.33 -9.46
C VAL A 79 2.99 -6.36 -10.36
N THR A 80 2.21 -5.62 -11.16
CA THR A 80 2.72 -4.68 -12.17
C THR A 80 2.41 -3.23 -11.84
N HIS A 81 1.40 -2.98 -11.01
CA HIS A 81 0.90 -1.65 -10.68
C HIS A 81 0.67 -1.49 -9.18
N MET A 82 0.69 -0.24 -8.73
CA MET A 82 0.28 0.19 -7.40
C MET A 82 -0.90 1.14 -7.53
N GLY A 83 -1.97 0.88 -6.79
CA GLY A 83 -3.11 1.78 -6.66
C GLY A 83 -3.08 2.51 -5.32
N ILE A 84 -3.46 3.79 -5.30
CA ILE A 84 -3.72 4.56 -4.09
C ILE A 84 -5.11 5.16 -4.22
N GLU A 85 -5.93 4.92 -3.20
CA GLU A 85 -7.32 5.38 -3.10
C GLU A 85 -7.60 5.78 -1.64
N GLY A 86 -8.72 6.47 -1.40
CA GLY A 86 -9.15 6.88 -0.05
C GLY A 86 -8.76 8.32 0.29
N ASP A 87 -8.80 8.62 1.58
CA ASP A 87 -8.66 9.97 2.12
C ASP A 87 -7.17 10.29 2.37
N VAL A 88 -6.40 10.47 1.28
CA VAL A 88 -4.95 10.71 1.33
C VAL A 88 -4.50 11.72 0.28
N THR A 89 -3.60 12.61 0.69
CA THR A 89 -2.77 13.42 -0.22
C THR A 89 -1.38 12.81 -0.26
N VAL A 90 -0.86 12.53 -1.45
CA VAL A 90 0.44 11.87 -1.64
C VAL A 90 1.48 12.88 -2.09
N ASP A 91 2.54 13.03 -1.32
CA ASP A 91 3.64 13.95 -1.59
C ASP A 91 4.73 13.28 -2.45
N GLU A 92 5.01 12.00 -2.20
CA GLU A 92 6.03 11.26 -2.94
C GLU A 92 5.72 9.76 -2.98
N ILE A 93 6.01 9.14 -4.13
CA ILE A 93 6.13 7.70 -4.27
C ILE A 93 7.52 7.40 -4.82
N ASP A 94 8.24 6.47 -4.19
CA ASP A 94 9.55 6.03 -4.67
C ASP A 94 9.62 4.51 -4.68
N PHE A 95 10.18 3.96 -5.75
CA PHE A 95 10.43 2.54 -5.89
C PHE A 95 11.93 2.31 -5.75
N ALA A 96 12.42 2.17 -4.51
CA ALA A 96 13.85 2.06 -4.25
C ALA A 96 14.47 0.91 -5.07
N GLY A 97 15.48 1.26 -5.88
CA GLY A 97 16.07 0.39 -6.91
C GLY A 97 15.61 0.68 -8.35
N GLY A 98 14.80 1.73 -8.56
CA GLY A 98 14.47 2.32 -9.86
C GLY A 98 14.47 3.85 -9.77
N ASN A 99 14.25 4.54 -10.89
CA ASN A 99 14.03 5.99 -10.86
C ASN A 99 12.62 6.25 -10.29
N PRO A 100 12.44 7.24 -9.39
CA PRO A 100 11.12 7.61 -8.92
C PRO A 100 10.22 8.05 -10.08
N PRO A 101 8.88 7.87 -9.99
CA PRO A 101 7.95 8.53 -10.89
C PRO A 101 8.22 10.03 -10.87
N GLN A 102 8.41 10.64 -12.05
CA GLN A 102 8.74 12.07 -12.18
C GLN A 102 7.52 12.99 -12.04
N ASP A 103 6.31 12.44 -11.90
CA ASP A 103 5.08 13.23 -11.85
C ASP A 103 4.78 13.67 -10.41
N SER A 104 4.96 14.96 -10.14
CA SER A 104 4.74 15.58 -8.83
C SER A 104 3.26 15.91 -8.55
N ASN A 105 2.35 15.67 -9.49
CA ASN A 105 0.92 16.01 -9.36
C ASN A 105 0.03 14.75 -9.38
N LEU A 106 0.21 13.88 -8.38
CA LEU A 106 -0.65 12.69 -8.23
C LEU A 106 -2.08 13.10 -7.84
N ILE A 107 -3.04 12.79 -8.71
CA ILE A 107 -4.49 12.94 -8.42
C ILE A 107 -5.01 11.61 -7.88
N ILE A 108 -5.60 11.61 -6.69
CA ILE A 108 -6.16 10.40 -6.05
C ILE A 108 -7.65 10.24 -6.44
N PRO A 109 -8.09 9.04 -6.87
CA PRO A 109 -7.34 7.79 -6.95
C PRO A 109 -6.34 7.75 -8.12
N CYS A 110 -5.16 7.18 -7.89
CA CYS A 110 -4.15 6.97 -8.93
C CYS A 110 -3.72 5.51 -9.03
N VAL A 111 -3.34 5.09 -10.24
CA VAL A 111 -2.70 3.81 -10.51
C VAL A 111 -1.38 4.08 -11.22
N LEU A 112 -0.28 3.57 -10.67
CA LEU A 112 1.06 3.81 -11.17
C LEU A 112 1.73 2.48 -11.55
N PRO A 113 2.44 2.42 -12.69
CA PRO A 113 3.25 1.25 -13.02
C PRO A 113 4.41 1.12 -12.02
N ILE A 114 4.79 -0.11 -11.70
CA ILE A 114 5.95 -0.41 -10.86
C ILE A 114 7.15 -0.64 -11.79
N PRO A 115 8.11 0.29 -11.88
CA PRO A 115 9.23 0.14 -12.79
C PRO A 115 10.04 -1.11 -12.46
N LYS A 116 10.27 -1.97 -13.46
CA LYS A 116 10.97 -3.26 -13.34
C LYS A 116 10.23 -4.32 -12.49
N GLY A 117 8.97 -4.07 -12.12
CA GLY A 117 8.13 -5.00 -11.35
C GLY A 117 8.61 -5.22 -9.91
N MET A 118 7.97 -6.18 -9.23
CA MET A 118 8.33 -6.55 -7.86
C MET A 118 9.34 -7.70 -7.82
N HIS A 119 10.35 -7.57 -6.97
CA HIS A 119 11.34 -8.60 -6.67
C HIS A 119 11.81 -8.52 -5.20
N PRO A 120 12.36 -9.59 -4.62
CA PRO A 120 12.90 -9.55 -3.27
C PRO A 120 13.98 -8.46 -3.11
N GLY A 121 13.95 -7.75 -1.98
CA GLY A 121 14.83 -6.61 -1.69
C GLY A 121 14.35 -5.27 -2.27
N ARG A 122 13.35 -5.28 -3.16
CA ARG A 122 12.67 -4.06 -3.62
C ARG A 122 11.92 -3.42 -2.45
N ARG A 123 11.85 -2.09 -2.45
CA ARG A 123 11.01 -1.32 -1.52
C ARG A 123 10.13 -0.35 -2.29
N VAL A 124 8.92 -0.11 -1.80
CA VAL A 124 8.06 0.98 -2.25
C VAL A 124 7.82 1.91 -1.09
N ARG A 125 8.16 3.19 -1.25
CA ARG A 125 7.92 4.25 -0.29
C ARG A 125 6.75 5.09 -0.76
N VAL A 126 5.83 5.40 0.15
CA VAL A 126 4.76 6.36 -0.04
C VAL A 126 4.84 7.37 1.10
N ARG A 127 4.95 8.66 0.79
CA ARG A 127 4.83 9.75 1.76
C ARG A 127 3.62 10.60 1.44
N GLY A 128 2.93 11.05 2.47
CA GLY A 128 1.72 11.83 2.31
C GLY A 128 1.12 12.27 3.64
N VAL A 129 -0.10 12.80 3.56
CA VAL A 129 -0.92 13.27 4.69
C VAL A 129 -2.33 12.73 4.52
N THR A 130 -2.92 12.22 5.60
CA THR A 130 -4.37 11.93 5.61
C THR A 130 -5.12 13.12 6.22
N PRO A 131 -6.09 13.74 5.52
CA PRO A 131 -6.78 14.91 6.04
C PRO A 131 -7.50 14.67 7.39
N PRO A 132 -7.76 15.70 8.20
CA PRO A 132 -8.61 15.57 9.37
C PRO A 132 -9.99 15.00 9.01
N GLY A 133 -10.50 14.06 9.82
CA GLY A 133 -11.80 13.40 9.58
C GLY A 133 -11.77 12.27 8.55
N SER A 134 -10.58 11.86 8.07
CA SER A 134 -10.41 10.72 7.16
C SER A 134 -11.04 9.44 7.69
N SER A 135 -11.60 8.66 6.77
CA SER A 135 -12.26 7.38 7.06
C SER A 135 -11.34 6.18 6.81
N ARG A 136 -10.59 6.21 5.70
CA ARG A 136 -9.67 5.15 5.27
C ARG A 136 -8.64 5.63 4.25
#